data_AF-A0A817VPF7-F1
#
_entry.id   AF-A0A817VPF7-F1
#
_cell.length_a   1.000
_cell.length_b   1.000
_cell.length_c   1.000
_cell.angle_alpha   90.00
_cell.angle_beta   90.00
_cell.angle_gamma   90.00
#
_symmetry.space_group_name_H-M   'P 1'
#
loop_
_entity.id
_entity.type
_entity.pdbx_description
1 polymer ?
#
loop_
_entity_poly.entity_id
_entity_poly.type
_entity_poly.pdbx_seq_one_letter_code
_entity_poly.pdbx_strand_id
1 'polypeptide(L)'
;MYKKKFYSRRVVDRRHKRLHKSKNHKNYIQSSSSNDDTDCPIDDFKEFKHLIDTSIPSMIYKDFNTNQAYDDDVHDNTNELNDFVDNSTDYSSPLYRGCKYSTKKSTKMLLDFLISQIHLDKKNIIGLIKLIKLLLPIPNKLPTSWKKIKKLFGTTTLSFTTFLCANCLNVCKITSFNTKNCSNNSCRLFDRTLKTSEIVEIVHLDIRSQIKLIINRNINLLQQQHNVSPSSDVTSGSFYRKMASSEHSNTVTLILHSDGAPLVRSTKQSIWPFFASIVELPPPVRDYQANIILLSLWSSKRKPDVNVFLEKSM
;
A
#
# COMPACT_ATOMS: atom_id res chain seq x y z
N MET A 1 11.83 -32.57 -10.37
CA MET A 1 11.01 -32.91 -9.17
C MET A 1 10.07 -31.74 -8.90
N TYR A 2 8.85 -31.79 -9.47
CA TYR A 2 7.90 -30.66 -9.47
C TYR A 2 7.10 -30.60 -8.16
N LYS A 3 7.21 -29.49 -7.42
CA LYS A 3 6.36 -29.21 -6.25
C LYS A 3 5.00 -28.70 -6.74
N LYS A 4 3.94 -29.49 -6.55
CA LYS A 4 2.54 -29.05 -6.68
C LYS A 4 2.21 -28.08 -5.54
N LYS A 5 1.89 -26.82 -5.85
CA LYS A 5 1.28 -25.86 -4.91
C LYS A 5 -0.17 -26.34 -4.62
N PHE A 6 -0.44 -26.80 -3.39
CA PHE A 6 -1.80 -27.16 -2.97
C PHE A 6 -2.59 -25.90 -2.63
N TYR A 7 -3.48 -25.50 -3.53
CA TYR A 7 -4.52 -24.52 -3.19
C TYR A 7 -5.57 -25.18 -2.29
N SER A 8 -6.11 -24.41 -1.34
CA SER A 8 -7.32 -24.79 -0.60
C SER A 8 -8.45 -25.01 -1.60
N ARG A 9 -8.97 -26.24 -1.68
CA ARG A 9 -10.09 -26.67 -2.55
C ARG A 9 -11.26 -25.68 -2.54
N ARG A 10 -11.53 -25.05 -1.39
CA ARG A 10 -12.59 -24.03 -1.21
C ARG A 10 -12.37 -22.73 -1.99
N VAL A 11 -11.13 -22.29 -2.18
CA VAL A 11 -10.80 -21.05 -2.91
C VAL A 11 -10.93 -21.27 -4.41
N VAL A 12 -10.47 -22.42 -4.88
CA VAL A 12 -10.61 -22.88 -6.28
C VAL A 12 -12.10 -23.05 -6.62
N ASP A 13 -12.88 -23.71 -5.76
CA ASP A 13 -14.32 -23.90 -5.96
C ASP A 13 -15.10 -22.57 -5.99
N ARG A 14 -14.74 -21.60 -5.13
CA ARG A 14 -15.36 -20.26 -5.16
C ARG A 14 -15.02 -19.51 -6.45
N ARG A 15 -13.80 -19.66 -6.97
CA ARG A 15 -13.37 -19.05 -8.24
C ARG A 15 -14.07 -19.69 -9.43
N HIS A 16 -14.18 -21.02 -9.46
CA HIS A 16 -14.96 -21.73 -10.49
C HIS A 16 -16.44 -21.36 -10.44
N LYS A 17 -17.06 -21.26 -9.26
CA LYS A 17 -18.45 -20.81 -9.13
C LYS A 17 -18.67 -19.38 -9.65
N ARG A 18 -17.74 -18.45 -9.42
CA ARG A 18 -17.82 -17.08 -9.97
C ARG A 18 -17.67 -17.05 -11.50
N LEU A 19 -16.77 -17.86 -12.04
CA LEU A 19 -16.56 -17.96 -13.50
C LEU A 19 -17.73 -18.67 -14.21
N HIS A 20 -18.32 -19.70 -13.61
CA HIS A 20 -19.54 -20.34 -14.13
C HIS A 20 -20.75 -19.41 -14.04
N LYS A 21 -20.88 -18.61 -12.97
CA LYS A 21 -21.96 -17.60 -12.87
C LYS A 21 -21.81 -16.50 -13.93
N SER A 22 -20.58 -16.11 -14.27
CA SER A 22 -20.30 -15.15 -15.35
C SER A 22 -20.53 -15.72 -16.77
N LYS A 23 -20.21 -17.00 -17.00
CA LYS A 23 -20.50 -17.69 -18.28
C LYS A 23 -21.99 -17.98 -18.48
N ASN A 24 -22.70 -18.39 -17.43
CA ASN A 24 -24.14 -18.59 -17.51
C ASN A 24 -24.90 -17.28 -17.72
N HIS A 25 -24.41 -16.15 -17.21
CA HIS A 25 -25.00 -14.84 -17.49
C HIS A 25 -24.83 -14.39 -18.95
N LYS A 26 -23.79 -14.85 -19.66
CA LYS A 26 -23.62 -14.63 -21.10
C LYS A 26 -24.53 -15.52 -21.95
N ASN A 27 -24.80 -16.75 -21.50
CA ASN A 27 -25.67 -17.69 -22.21
C ASN A 27 -27.18 -17.44 -21.97
N TYR A 28 -27.56 -16.76 -20.88
CA TYR A 28 -28.96 -16.46 -20.58
C TYR A 28 -29.52 -15.24 -21.34
N ILE A 29 -28.68 -14.47 -22.04
CA ILE A 29 -29.13 -13.32 -22.84
C ILE A 29 -29.61 -13.76 -24.24
N GLN A 30 -29.41 -15.03 -24.61
CA GLN A 30 -29.70 -15.53 -25.96
C GLN A 30 -30.91 -16.48 -26.07
N SER A 31 -31.65 -16.75 -24.99
CA SER A 31 -32.88 -17.53 -25.12
C SER A 31 -33.94 -17.18 -24.07
N SER A 32 -35.18 -17.07 -24.57
CA SER A 32 -36.48 -17.07 -23.90
C SER A 32 -36.96 -15.79 -23.20
N SER A 33 -37.80 -15.09 -23.95
CA SER A 33 -39.00 -14.36 -23.53
C SER A 33 -40.04 -15.25 -22.83
N SER A 34 -40.61 -14.82 -21.71
CA SER A 34 -42.07 -14.80 -21.38
C SER A 34 -42.29 -14.65 -19.86
N ASN A 35 -43.05 -13.60 -19.49
CA ASN A 35 -43.99 -13.34 -18.38
C ASN A 35 -43.88 -14.19 -17.08
N ASP A 36 -44.04 -13.69 -15.85
CA ASP A 36 -44.61 -12.46 -15.28
C ASP A 36 -44.05 -12.28 -13.85
N ASP A 37 -44.38 -11.13 -13.25
CA ASP A 37 -44.25 -10.71 -11.84
C ASP A 37 -43.07 -9.78 -11.47
N THR A 38 -43.46 -8.50 -11.55
CA THR A 38 -42.99 -7.24 -10.97
C THR A 38 -42.03 -7.31 -9.77
N ASP A 39 -40.81 -6.79 -9.97
CA ASP A 39 -40.36 -5.55 -9.31
C ASP A 39 -38.98 -5.13 -9.86
N CYS A 40 -38.95 -3.97 -10.51
CA CYS A 40 -37.75 -3.25 -10.94
C CYS A 40 -38.05 -1.75 -10.84
N PRO A 41 -37.03 -0.93 -10.57
CA PRO A 41 -36.20 -0.52 -11.71
C PRO A 41 -34.76 -1.03 -11.60
N ILE A 42 -34.36 -1.82 -12.61
CA ILE A 42 -32.99 -2.22 -12.98
C ILE A 42 -32.35 -1.16 -13.91
N ASP A 43 -32.91 0.04 -14.02
CA ASP A 43 -32.43 1.04 -14.99
C ASP A 43 -31.06 1.66 -14.63
N ASP A 44 -30.69 1.75 -13.35
CA ASP A 44 -29.42 2.39 -12.94
C ASP A 44 -28.15 1.61 -13.38
N PHE A 45 -28.25 0.29 -13.57
CA PHE A 45 -27.09 -0.55 -13.89
C PHE A 45 -26.75 -0.60 -15.39
N LYS A 46 -27.73 -0.33 -16.27
CA LYS A 46 -27.49 -0.27 -17.73
C LYS A 46 -26.86 1.05 -18.13
N GLU A 47 -27.24 2.15 -17.48
CA GLU A 47 -26.65 3.47 -17.70
C GLU A 47 -25.18 3.50 -17.28
N PHE A 48 -24.83 2.85 -16.16
CA PHE A 48 -23.44 2.75 -15.67
C PHE A 48 -22.51 2.01 -16.63
N LYS A 49 -23.01 1.00 -17.34
CA LYS A 49 -22.20 0.22 -18.30
C LYS A 49 -21.96 0.98 -19.60
N HIS A 50 -22.93 1.77 -20.06
CA HIS A 50 -22.80 2.57 -21.27
C HIS A 50 -21.86 3.77 -21.08
N LEU A 51 -21.79 4.32 -19.85
CA LEU A 51 -20.86 5.40 -19.47
C LEU A 51 -19.39 4.94 -19.42
N ILE A 52 -19.12 3.71 -19.01
CA ILE A 52 -17.76 3.12 -18.98
C ILE A 52 -17.17 3.00 -20.39
N ASP A 53 -18.01 2.66 -21.40
CA ASP A 53 -17.53 2.43 -22.76
C ASP A 53 -17.43 3.72 -23.61
N THR A 54 -18.05 4.83 -23.20
CA THR A 54 -18.09 6.07 -24.00
C THR A 54 -17.28 7.24 -23.44
N SER A 55 -16.73 7.17 -22.22
CA SER A 55 -16.05 8.31 -21.58
C SER A 55 -14.63 8.06 -21.06
N ILE A 56 -14.05 6.88 -21.31
CA ILE A 56 -12.68 6.58 -20.89
C ILE A 56 -11.73 6.83 -22.09
N PRO A 57 -10.81 7.81 -22.01
CA PRO A 57 -9.78 7.99 -23.03
C PRO A 57 -9.02 6.67 -23.27
N SER A 58 -8.80 6.33 -24.54
CA SER A 58 -8.15 5.09 -24.99
C SER A 58 -6.76 4.81 -24.39
N MET A 59 -6.14 5.80 -23.72
CA MET A 59 -4.92 5.63 -22.94
C MET A 59 -5.11 4.77 -21.69
N ILE A 60 -6.26 4.86 -21.01
CA ILE A 60 -6.54 4.08 -19.79
C ILE A 60 -6.69 2.59 -20.14
N TYR A 61 -7.33 2.26 -21.27
CA TYR A 61 -7.51 0.88 -21.70
C TYR A 61 -6.19 0.12 -21.99
N LYS A 62 -5.11 0.82 -22.35
CA LYS A 62 -3.81 0.18 -22.61
C LYS A 62 -3.11 -0.27 -21.32
N ASP A 63 -3.27 0.46 -20.23
CA ASP A 63 -2.69 0.11 -18.93
C ASP A 63 -3.50 -0.98 -18.21
N PHE A 64 -4.80 -1.10 -18.49
CA PHE A 64 -5.66 -2.13 -17.89
C PHE A 64 -5.60 -3.50 -18.60
N ASN A 65 -5.09 -3.57 -19.83
CA ASN A 65 -5.07 -4.82 -20.64
C ASN A 65 -3.73 -5.58 -20.64
N THR A 66 -2.72 -5.14 -19.90
CA THR A 66 -1.54 -5.97 -19.63
C THR A 66 -1.92 -7.07 -18.63
N ASN A 67 -2.47 -8.17 -19.15
CA ASN A 67 -2.61 -9.44 -18.45
C ASN A 67 -1.21 -10.01 -18.13
N GLN A 68 -0.47 -9.39 -17.21
CA GLN A 68 0.60 -10.07 -16.50
C GLN A 68 -0.05 -11.03 -15.51
N ALA A 69 0.26 -12.31 -15.66
CA ALA A 69 -0.15 -13.35 -14.72
C ALA A 69 0.24 -12.92 -13.29
N TYR A 70 -0.74 -12.88 -12.40
CA TYR A 70 -0.54 -12.64 -10.97
C TYR A 70 0.43 -13.68 -10.42
N ASP A 71 1.67 -13.26 -10.16
CA ASP A 71 2.67 -14.06 -9.45
C ASP A 71 2.61 -13.64 -7.96
N ASP A 72 2.07 -14.53 -7.13
CA ASP A 72 1.80 -14.29 -5.69
C ASP A 72 3.07 -14.03 -4.85
N ASP A 73 4.27 -14.09 -5.44
CA ASP A 73 5.55 -13.98 -4.76
C ASP A 73 6.21 -12.57 -4.89
N VAL A 74 5.49 -11.54 -5.40
CA VAL A 74 6.01 -10.16 -5.58
C VAL A 74 5.86 -9.26 -4.34
N HIS A 75 5.41 -9.79 -3.20
CA HIS A 75 5.19 -8.97 -1.99
C HIS A 75 6.42 -8.69 -1.10
N ASP A 76 7.64 -8.90 -1.59
CA ASP A 76 8.86 -8.55 -0.85
C ASP A 76 9.32 -7.11 -1.18
N ASN A 77 8.59 -6.10 -0.68
CA ASN A 77 9.03 -4.68 -0.51
C ASN A 77 10.08 -4.14 -1.51
N THR A 78 9.90 -4.36 -2.82
CA THR A 78 10.86 -3.89 -3.84
C THR A 78 10.80 -2.38 -4.06
N ASN A 79 9.77 -1.72 -3.55
CA ASN A 79 9.59 -0.27 -3.62
C ASN A 79 10.32 0.54 -2.53
N GLU A 80 10.99 -0.11 -1.55
CA GLU A 80 11.72 0.61 -0.47
C GLU A 80 12.86 1.52 -0.96
N LEU A 81 13.26 1.44 -2.23
CA LEU A 81 14.44 2.16 -2.75
C LEU A 81 14.08 3.37 -3.61
N ASN A 82 12.85 3.44 -4.12
CA ASN A 82 12.42 4.57 -4.95
C ASN A 82 12.30 5.88 -4.13
N ASP A 83 12.33 5.78 -2.80
CA ASP A 83 12.21 6.90 -1.87
C ASP A 83 13.56 7.42 -1.33
N PHE A 84 14.70 7.07 -1.91
CA PHE A 84 15.97 7.75 -1.58
C PHE A 84 16.05 9.16 -2.18
N VAL A 85 15.01 9.97 -2.07
CA VAL A 85 15.09 11.41 -2.25
C VAL A 85 15.37 12.01 -0.89
N ASP A 86 16.64 11.98 -0.51
CA ASP A 86 17.13 12.85 0.55
C ASP A 86 18.17 13.80 -0.05
N ASN A 87 17.83 15.10 -0.02
CA ASN A 87 18.72 16.23 -0.28
C ASN A 87 19.72 16.42 0.88
N SER A 88 20.01 15.36 1.64
CA SER A 88 21.14 15.29 2.56
C SER A 88 22.43 15.56 1.78
N THR A 89 23.23 16.51 2.22
CA THR A 89 24.59 16.73 1.73
C THR A 89 25.34 15.40 1.81
N ASP A 90 25.80 14.87 0.67
CA ASP A 90 26.40 13.53 0.61
C ASP A 90 27.81 13.56 1.19
N TYR A 91 27.93 13.21 2.48
CA TYR A 91 29.21 13.10 3.18
C TYR A 91 29.95 11.77 2.92
N SER A 92 29.45 10.89 2.04
CA SER A 92 30.11 9.61 1.78
C SER A 92 31.39 9.80 0.97
N SER A 93 32.43 9.07 1.35
CA SER A 93 33.71 9.12 0.64
C SER A 93 33.58 8.70 -0.85
N PRO A 94 34.49 9.15 -1.72
CA PRO A 94 34.54 8.76 -3.13
C PRO A 94 34.46 7.24 -3.33
N LEU A 95 33.82 6.79 -4.41
CA LEU A 95 33.65 5.37 -4.72
C LEU A 95 35.00 4.62 -4.77
N TYR A 96 36.01 5.27 -5.32
CA TYR A 96 37.42 4.89 -5.32
C TYR A 96 38.27 6.17 -5.42
N ARG A 97 39.59 6.05 -5.22
CA ARG A 97 40.51 7.20 -5.26
C ARG A 97 40.43 7.91 -6.63
N GLY A 98 40.20 9.22 -6.61
CA GLY A 98 40.07 10.03 -7.84
C GLY A 98 38.70 9.95 -8.52
N CYS A 99 37.75 9.19 -7.98
CA CYS A 99 36.38 9.20 -8.51
C CYS A 99 35.68 10.53 -8.19
N LYS A 100 35.07 11.15 -9.20
CA LYS A 100 34.26 12.38 -9.06
C LYS A 100 33.02 12.16 -8.19
N TYR A 101 32.54 10.93 -8.12
CA TYR A 101 31.31 10.57 -7.41
C TYR A 101 31.60 9.87 -6.09
N SER A 102 30.82 10.24 -5.09
CA SER A 102 30.74 9.59 -3.78
C SER A 102 30.15 8.19 -3.91
N THR A 103 30.42 7.35 -2.90
CA THR A 103 29.93 5.97 -2.87
C THR A 103 28.40 5.91 -2.86
N LYS A 104 27.73 6.79 -2.09
CA LYS A 104 26.26 6.86 -2.00
C LYS A 104 25.65 7.26 -3.35
N LYS A 105 26.15 8.32 -3.99
CA LYS A 105 25.69 8.76 -5.32
C LYS A 105 25.88 7.72 -6.40
N SER A 106 27.06 7.11 -6.51
CA SER A 106 27.30 6.05 -7.51
C SER A 106 26.40 4.83 -7.30
N THR A 107 26.22 4.42 -6.04
CA THR A 107 25.31 3.29 -5.73
C THR A 107 23.87 3.64 -6.09
N LYS A 108 23.42 4.87 -5.83
CA LYS A 108 22.07 5.32 -6.17
C LYS A 108 21.83 5.28 -7.67
N MET A 109 22.74 5.86 -8.46
CA MET A 109 22.63 5.87 -9.92
C MET A 109 22.56 4.45 -10.50
N LEU A 110 23.36 3.52 -9.97
CA LEU A 110 23.29 2.11 -10.37
C LEU A 110 21.94 1.50 -10.02
N LEU A 111 21.45 1.69 -8.79
CA LEU A 111 20.16 1.15 -8.37
C LEU A 111 19.02 1.73 -9.19
N ASP A 112 18.97 3.05 -9.38
CA ASP A 112 17.95 3.72 -10.20
C ASP A 112 17.90 3.14 -11.61
N PHE A 113 19.05 2.90 -12.25
CA PHE A 113 19.11 2.27 -13.56
C PHE A 113 18.60 0.83 -13.54
N LEU A 114 19.12 -0.01 -12.64
CA LEU A 114 18.83 -1.44 -12.62
C LEU A 114 17.39 -1.76 -12.21
N ILE A 115 16.78 -0.92 -11.36
CA ILE A 115 15.43 -1.10 -10.86
C ILE A 115 14.42 -0.41 -11.76
N SER A 116 14.65 0.86 -12.10
CA SER A 116 13.63 1.69 -12.75
C SER A 116 13.67 1.58 -14.27
N GLN A 117 14.81 1.23 -14.87
CA GLN A 117 14.92 1.10 -16.33
C GLN A 117 14.98 -0.36 -16.79
N ILE A 118 15.70 -1.22 -16.07
CA ILE A 118 15.86 -2.64 -16.46
C ILE A 118 14.87 -3.57 -15.72
N HIS A 119 14.30 -3.12 -14.59
CA HIS A 119 13.39 -3.93 -13.76
C HIS A 119 13.98 -5.29 -13.32
N LEU A 120 15.26 -5.28 -12.92
CA LEU A 120 15.91 -6.48 -12.40
C LEU A 120 15.39 -6.83 -11.00
N ASP A 121 15.33 -8.13 -10.71
CA ASP A 121 15.07 -8.61 -9.37
C ASP A 121 16.30 -8.41 -8.45
N LYS A 122 16.06 -8.48 -7.14
CA LYS A 122 17.08 -8.26 -6.10
C LYS A 122 18.30 -9.15 -6.25
N LYS A 123 18.12 -10.40 -6.71
CA LYS A 123 19.22 -11.35 -6.91
C LYS A 123 20.12 -10.90 -8.06
N ASN A 124 19.54 -10.55 -9.20
CA ASN A 124 20.31 -10.12 -10.37
C ASN A 124 20.96 -8.75 -10.15
N ILE A 125 20.29 -7.82 -9.44
CA ILE A 125 20.90 -6.55 -9.02
C ILE A 125 22.19 -6.79 -8.22
N ILE A 126 22.14 -7.64 -7.20
CA ILE A 126 23.33 -7.94 -6.38
C ILE A 126 24.41 -8.65 -7.18
N GLY A 127 24.03 -9.57 -8.07
CA GLY A 127 24.95 -10.25 -8.98
C GLY A 127 25.72 -9.25 -9.84
N LEU A 128 25.00 -8.31 -10.45
CA LEU A 128 25.59 -7.31 -11.33
C LEU A 128 26.43 -6.28 -10.56
N ILE A 129 25.99 -5.82 -9.39
CA ILE A 129 26.79 -4.91 -8.55
C ILE A 129 28.12 -5.57 -8.13
N LYS A 130 28.11 -6.88 -7.83
CA LYS A 130 29.33 -7.64 -7.55
C LYS A 130 30.25 -7.69 -8.77
N LEU A 131 29.70 -7.90 -9.97
CA LEU A 131 30.49 -7.87 -11.21
C LEU A 131 31.12 -6.49 -11.43
N ILE A 132 30.33 -5.41 -11.33
CA ILE A 132 30.81 -4.04 -11.49
C ILE A 132 31.91 -3.74 -10.47
N LYS A 133 31.77 -4.20 -9.21
CA LYS A 133 32.80 -4.03 -8.19
C LYS A 133 34.16 -4.57 -8.62
N LEU A 134 34.19 -5.70 -9.33
CA LEU A 134 35.41 -6.34 -9.82
C LEU A 134 36.05 -5.58 -10.97
N LEU A 135 35.25 -4.83 -11.74
CA LEU A 135 35.73 -4.01 -12.86
C LEU A 135 36.26 -2.64 -12.41
N LEU A 136 35.97 -2.21 -11.18
CA LEU A 136 36.42 -0.93 -10.64
C LEU A 136 37.85 -0.99 -10.09
N PRO A 137 38.59 0.14 -10.10
CA PRO A 137 39.92 0.22 -9.48
C PRO A 137 39.93 -0.25 -8.03
N ILE A 138 41.03 -0.89 -7.61
CA ILE A 138 41.22 -1.37 -6.24
C ILE A 138 42.07 -0.33 -5.46
N PRO A 139 41.67 0.08 -4.24
CA PRO A 139 40.46 -0.30 -3.51
C PRO A 139 39.24 0.53 -3.91
N ASN A 140 38.06 -0.10 -3.94
CA ASN A 140 36.76 0.59 -4.10
C ASN A 140 35.75 0.22 -3.01
N LYS A 141 34.82 1.15 -2.78
CA LYS A 141 33.83 1.13 -1.69
C LYS A 141 32.43 0.70 -2.15
N LEU A 142 32.27 0.20 -3.39
CA LEU A 142 30.97 -0.24 -3.88
C LEU A 142 30.38 -1.35 -2.99
N PRO A 143 29.15 -1.23 -2.48
CA PRO A 143 28.55 -2.22 -1.61
C PRO A 143 28.13 -3.47 -2.41
N THR A 144 28.30 -4.67 -1.84
CA THR A 144 28.02 -5.96 -2.53
C THR A 144 26.88 -6.76 -1.94
N SER A 145 26.14 -6.16 -1.02
CA SER A 145 25.00 -6.81 -0.38
C SER A 145 23.94 -5.79 -0.04
N TRP A 146 22.69 -6.26 0.04
CA TRP A 146 21.56 -5.41 0.37
C TRP A 146 21.69 -4.77 1.73
N LYS A 147 22.24 -5.50 2.70
CA LYS A 147 22.52 -4.98 4.04
C LYS A 147 23.49 -3.79 4.00
N LYS A 148 24.53 -3.84 3.15
CA LYS A 148 25.48 -2.74 2.97
C LYS A 148 24.85 -1.56 2.22
N ILE A 149 24.01 -1.84 1.22
CA ILE A 149 23.23 -0.82 0.50
C ILE A 149 22.30 -0.09 1.47
N LYS A 150 21.48 -0.82 2.25
CA LYS A 150 20.62 -0.23 3.29
C LYS A 150 21.42 0.58 4.31
N LYS A 151 22.57 0.06 4.77
CA LYS A 151 23.45 0.81 5.68
C LYS A 151 24.02 2.09 5.05
N LEU A 152 24.30 2.08 3.75
CA LEU A 152 24.85 3.22 3.01
C LEU A 152 23.82 4.35 2.84
N PHE A 153 22.56 4.01 2.58
CA PHE A 153 21.48 4.99 2.46
C PHE A 153 20.86 5.39 3.80
N GLY A 154 21.14 4.63 4.86
CA GLY A 154 20.49 4.76 6.16
C GLY A 154 19.19 3.95 6.22
N THR A 155 18.77 3.59 7.43
CA THR A 155 17.41 3.11 7.65
C THR A 155 16.51 4.33 7.75
N THR A 156 15.83 4.71 6.66
CA THR A 156 14.63 5.53 6.78
C THR A 156 13.59 4.64 7.45
N THR A 157 13.32 4.86 8.73
CA THR A 157 12.23 4.18 9.43
C THR A 157 10.92 4.70 8.86
N LEU A 158 10.39 4.02 7.84
CA LEU A 158 9.09 4.29 7.21
C LEU A 158 7.92 3.85 8.09
N SER A 159 8.19 3.47 9.33
CA SER A 159 7.18 3.10 10.31
C SER A 159 7.69 3.31 11.73
N PHE A 160 6.77 3.53 12.65
CA PHE A 160 7.03 3.49 14.08
C PHE A 160 5.89 2.78 14.79
N THR A 161 6.16 2.26 15.98
CA THR A 161 5.19 1.45 16.72
C THR A 161 4.84 2.12 18.04
N THR A 162 3.55 2.31 18.27
CA THR A 162 2.99 2.77 19.52
C THR A 162 2.35 1.58 20.25
N PHE A 163 2.57 1.48 21.56
CA PHE A 163 1.94 0.45 22.38
C PHE A 163 0.94 1.09 23.33
N LEU A 164 -0.29 0.58 23.35
CA LEU A 164 -1.31 1.01 24.31
C LEU A 164 -1.66 -0.13 25.27
N CYS A 165 -2.11 0.25 26.46
CA CYS A 165 -2.65 -0.68 27.43
C CYS A 165 -4.05 -1.12 26.99
N ALA A 166 -4.29 -2.42 26.83
CA ALA A 166 -5.59 -2.94 26.38
C ALA A 166 -6.75 -2.70 27.37
N ASN A 167 -6.45 -2.27 28.61
CA ASN A 167 -7.47 -1.97 29.62
C ASN A 167 -7.91 -0.51 29.63
N CYS A 168 -6.99 0.44 29.46
CA CYS A 168 -7.30 1.88 29.56
C CYS A 168 -6.90 2.69 28.33
N LEU A 169 -6.32 2.04 27.30
CA LEU A 169 -5.93 2.61 26.01
C LEU A 169 -4.90 3.76 26.09
N ASN A 170 -4.32 4.00 27.27
CA ASN A 170 -3.18 4.91 27.43
C ASN A 170 -1.87 4.30 26.91
N VAL A 171 -0.98 5.18 26.47
CA VAL A 171 0.34 4.83 25.94
C VAL A 171 1.20 4.15 27.02
N CYS A 172 1.77 3.01 26.65
CA CYS A 172 2.67 2.23 27.49
C CYS A 172 4.09 2.81 27.46
N LYS A 173 4.78 2.76 28.60
CA LYS A 173 6.23 2.98 28.66
C LYS A 173 6.95 1.70 28.23
N ILE A 174 8.01 1.88 27.44
CA ILE A 174 8.93 0.81 27.07
C ILE A 174 10.12 0.89 28.03
N THR A 175 10.43 -0.21 28.71
CA THR A 175 11.57 -0.29 29.63
C THR A 175 12.83 -0.79 28.91
N SER A 176 13.97 -0.78 29.62
CA SER A 176 15.30 -1.20 29.11
C SER A 176 15.34 -2.62 28.54
N PHE A 177 14.39 -3.50 28.90
CA PHE A 177 14.30 -4.88 28.40
C PHE A 177 13.20 -5.07 27.35
N ASN A 178 12.72 -3.98 26.73
CA ASN A 178 11.60 -4.00 25.79
C ASN A 178 10.30 -4.53 26.42
N THR A 179 10.15 -4.49 27.75
CA THR A 179 8.89 -4.76 28.43
C THR A 179 8.01 -3.52 28.42
N LYS A 180 6.69 -3.72 28.43
CA LYS A 180 5.71 -2.64 28.32
C LYS A 180 4.95 -2.52 29.63
N ASN A 181 4.90 -1.33 30.21
CA ASN A 181 4.14 -1.04 31.42
C ASN A 181 3.09 0.04 31.13
N CYS A 182 1.92 -0.06 31.77
CA CYS A 182 0.90 0.98 31.65
C CYS A 182 1.32 2.23 32.42
N SER A 183 1.26 3.39 31.76
CA SER A 183 1.65 4.68 32.35
C SER A 183 0.55 5.36 33.19
N ASN A 184 -0.67 4.82 33.18
CA ASN A 184 -1.82 5.43 33.84
C ASN A 184 -1.96 4.92 35.27
N ASN A 185 -1.74 5.79 36.26
CA ASN A 185 -1.84 5.48 37.70
C ASN A 185 -3.22 4.97 38.12
N SER A 186 -4.28 5.35 37.40
CA SER A 186 -5.65 4.88 37.68
C SER A 186 -5.96 3.52 37.05
N CYS A 187 -5.03 2.94 36.29
CA CYS A 187 -5.25 1.67 35.64
C CYS A 187 -4.92 0.50 36.56
N ARG A 188 -5.76 -0.55 36.56
CA ARG A 188 -5.47 -1.81 37.26
C ARG A 188 -4.14 -2.46 36.83
N LEU A 189 -3.66 -2.13 35.63
CA LEU A 189 -2.42 -2.66 35.08
C LEU A 189 -1.24 -1.68 35.21
N PHE A 190 -1.36 -0.67 36.07
CA PHE A 190 -0.29 0.30 36.33
C PHE A 190 0.97 -0.37 36.85
N ASP A 191 2.12 0.17 36.42
CA ASP A 191 3.48 -0.16 36.88
C ASP A 191 3.84 -1.65 36.97
N ARG A 192 3.17 -2.47 36.16
CA ARG A 192 3.49 -3.89 35.99
C ARG A 192 3.83 -4.18 34.55
N THR A 193 4.63 -5.22 34.34
CA THR A 193 4.90 -5.74 33.00
C THR A 193 3.64 -6.38 32.39
N LEU A 194 3.21 -5.82 31.27
CA LEU A 194 2.03 -6.27 30.53
C LEU A 194 2.33 -7.52 29.72
N LYS A 195 1.36 -8.44 29.70
CA LYS A 195 1.37 -9.61 28.80
C LYS A 195 0.97 -9.19 27.38
N THR A 196 1.33 -9.98 26.37
CA THR A 196 0.96 -9.71 24.97
C THR A 196 -0.55 -9.53 24.76
N SER A 197 -1.40 -10.22 25.53
CA SER A 197 -2.85 -10.06 25.44
C SER A 197 -3.40 -8.76 26.07
N GLU A 198 -2.56 -8.04 26.81
CA GLU A 198 -2.87 -6.80 27.52
C GLU A 198 -2.27 -5.58 26.80
N ILE A 199 -1.67 -5.81 25.63
CA ILE A 199 -1.05 -4.80 24.80
C ILE A 199 -1.87 -4.69 23.51
N VAL A 200 -2.12 -3.44 23.13
CA VAL A 200 -2.48 -3.06 21.76
C VAL A 200 -1.20 -2.56 21.11
N GLU A 201 -0.90 -3.08 19.93
CA GLU A 201 0.23 -2.65 19.12
C GLU A 201 -0.31 -1.90 17.89
N ILE A 202 0.14 -0.67 17.69
CA ILE A 202 -0.21 0.16 16.54
C ILE A 202 1.07 0.41 15.75
N VAL A 203 1.14 -0.13 14.54
CA VAL A 203 2.23 0.16 13.61
C VAL A 203 1.77 1.29 12.70
N HIS A 204 2.35 2.46 12.84
CA HIS A 204 2.13 3.61 11.97
C HIS A 204 3.07 3.54 10.79
N LEU A 205 2.58 3.83 9.60
CA LEU A 205 3.38 3.82 8.37
C LEU A 205 3.59 5.25 7.87
N ASP A 206 4.63 5.43 7.05
CA ASP A 206 4.94 6.72 6.47
C ASP A 206 3.91 7.08 5.38
N ILE A 207 2.94 7.89 5.78
CA ILE A 207 1.88 8.40 4.92
C ILE A 207 2.46 9.36 3.87
N ARG A 208 3.50 10.15 4.21
CA ARG A 208 4.05 11.18 3.34
C ARG A 208 4.69 10.57 2.10
N SER A 209 5.51 9.55 2.28
CA SER A 209 6.16 8.85 1.15
C SER A 209 5.14 8.13 0.28
N GLN A 210 4.14 7.46 0.90
CA GLN A 210 3.06 6.80 0.17
C GLN A 210 2.27 7.78 -0.71
N ILE A 211 1.82 8.90 -0.14
CA ILE A 211 1.09 9.94 -0.90
C ILE A 211 1.95 10.47 -2.04
N LYS A 212 3.23 10.79 -1.79
CA LYS A 212 4.15 11.28 -2.82
C LYS A 212 4.29 10.30 -3.98
N LEU A 213 4.44 9.00 -3.69
CA LEU A 213 4.54 7.97 -4.71
C LEU A 213 3.25 7.85 -5.54
N ILE A 214 2.09 7.86 -4.88
CA ILE A 214 0.80 7.73 -5.56
C ILE A 214 0.53 8.96 -6.42
N ILE A 215 0.78 10.17 -5.90
CA ILE A 215 0.61 11.42 -6.67
C ILE A 215 1.55 11.43 -7.87
N ASN A 216 2.84 11.14 -7.70
CA ASN A 216 3.80 11.16 -8.80
C ASN A 216 3.44 10.17 -9.91
N ARG A 217 2.93 8.99 -9.55
CA ARG A 217 2.49 7.97 -10.52
C ARG A 217 1.25 8.41 -11.31
N ASN A 218 0.36 9.17 -10.67
CA ASN A 218 -0.95 9.51 -11.22
C ASN A 218 -1.11 11.01 -11.53
N ILE A 219 -0.01 11.78 -11.60
CA ILE A 219 -0.05 13.26 -11.67
C ILE A 219 -0.86 13.76 -12.89
N ASN A 220 -0.74 13.08 -14.03
CA ASN A 220 -1.47 13.43 -15.25
C ASN A 220 -2.99 13.29 -15.06
N LEU A 221 -3.43 12.25 -14.34
CA LEU A 221 -4.85 12.01 -14.06
C LEU A 221 -5.38 13.03 -13.04
N LEU A 222 -4.57 13.35 -12.03
CA LEU A 222 -4.88 14.37 -11.02
C LEU A 222 -4.98 15.79 -11.61
N GLN A 223 -4.32 16.05 -12.74
CA GLN A 223 -4.46 17.33 -13.46
C GLN A 223 -5.69 17.36 -14.38
N GLN A 224 -6.25 16.20 -14.75
CA GLN A 224 -7.35 16.07 -15.71
C GLN A 224 -8.69 15.68 -15.05
N GLN A 225 -8.80 15.79 -13.72
CA GLN A 225 -9.89 15.19 -12.93
C GLN A 225 -11.31 15.46 -13.45
N HIS A 226 -11.57 16.65 -13.98
CA HIS A 226 -12.89 17.06 -14.47
C HIS A 226 -13.40 16.23 -15.65
N ASN A 227 -12.53 15.53 -16.37
CA ASN A 227 -12.90 14.80 -17.59
C ASN A 227 -12.98 13.28 -17.41
N VAL A 228 -12.52 12.74 -16.27
CA VAL A 228 -12.27 11.29 -16.10
C VAL A 228 -13.12 10.66 -15.00
N SER A 229 -13.67 11.46 -14.07
CA SER A 229 -14.48 10.93 -12.97
C SER A 229 -15.97 10.88 -13.35
N PRO A 230 -16.69 9.82 -12.96
CA PRO A 230 -18.14 9.73 -13.19
C PRO A 230 -18.91 10.89 -12.57
N SER A 231 -20.03 11.28 -13.19
CA SER A 231 -20.92 12.35 -12.69
C SER A 231 -21.59 12.03 -11.36
N SER A 232 -21.52 10.78 -10.89
CA SER A 232 -22.02 10.31 -9.60
C SER A 232 -20.93 10.09 -8.55
N ASP A 233 -19.66 10.42 -8.84
CA ASP A 233 -18.55 10.25 -7.91
C ASP A 233 -18.52 11.32 -6.81
N VAL A 234 -17.79 11.09 -5.72
CA VAL A 234 -17.66 12.03 -4.59
C VAL A 234 -17.21 13.43 -5.05
N THR A 235 -16.31 13.48 -6.03
CA THR A 235 -15.79 14.72 -6.63
C THR A 235 -16.87 15.56 -7.34
N SER A 236 -17.98 14.92 -7.74
CA SER A 236 -19.14 15.57 -8.35
C SER A 236 -20.12 16.14 -7.32
N GLY A 237 -19.88 15.94 -6.02
CA GLY A 237 -20.70 16.49 -4.95
C GLY A 237 -20.61 18.01 -4.87
N SER A 238 -21.74 18.70 -4.71
CA SER A 238 -21.77 20.16 -4.56
C SER A 238 -21.00 20.64 -3.32
N PHE A 239 -21.04 19.86 -2.23
CA PHE A 239 -20.27 20.12 -1.02
C PHE A 239 -18.76 20.01 -1.27
N TYR A 240 -18.33 18.92 -1.90
CA TYR A 240 -16.92 18.72 -2.27
C TYR A 240 -16.42 19.85 -3.15
N ARG A 241 -17.17 20.20 -4.22
CA ARG A 241 -16.77 21.30 -5.11
C ARG A 241 -16.67 22.64 -4.40
N LYS A 242 -17.60 22.95 -3.49
CA LYS A 242 -17.52 24.20 -2.69
C LYS A 242 -16.24 24.22 -1.86
N MET A 243 -15.94 23.12 -1.15
CA MET A 243 -14.74 22.98 -0.32
C MET A 243 -13.44 23.05 -1.13
N ALA A 244 -13.37 22.31 -2.24
CA ALA A 244 -12.22 22.29 -3.14
C ALA A 244 -11.98 23.64 -3.84
N SER A 245 -13.04 24.44 -4.03
CA SER A 245 -12.94 25.78 -4.63
C SER A 245 -12.57 26.85 -3.60
N SER A 246 -12.85 26.63 -2.31
CA SER A 246 -12.74 27.67 -1.29
C SER A 246 -11.35 27.78 -0.65
N GLU A 247 -10.58 26.70 -0.53
CA GLU A 247 -9.34 26.75 0.28
C GLU A 247 -8.23 25.84 -0.27
N HIS A 248 -7.14 26.48 -0.71
CA HIS A 248 -5.78 25.95 -0.92
C HIS A 248 -5.57 24.88 -2.02
N SER A 249 -4.73 25.21 -3.01
CA SER A 249 -4.41 24.38 -4.18
C SER A 249 -3.69 23.05 -3.89
N ASN A 250 -3.44 22.71 -2.62
CA ASN A 250 -2.56 21.62 -2.20
C ASN A 250 -3.22 20.65 -1.21
N THR A 251 -4.55 20.63 -1.12
CA THR A 251 -5.27 19.67 -0.28
C THR A 251 -5.50 18.35 -1.02
N VAL A 252 -5.40 17.23 -0.30
CA VAL A 252 -5.76 15.89 -0.79
C VAL A 252 -6.85 15.34 0.12
N THR A 253 -7.93 14.87 -0.47
CA THR A 253 -9.07 14.33 0.26
C THR A 253 -8.96 12.81 0.33
N LEU A 254 -9.16 12.26 1.52
CA LEU A 254 -9.01 10.82 1.77
C LEU A 254 -10.36 10.19 2.13
N ILE A 255 -10.65 9.04 1.51
CA ILE A 255 -11.68 8.11 1.99
C ILE A 255 -11.00 7.15 2.95
N LEU A 256 -11.46 7.11 4.20
CA LEU A 256 -10.90 6.24 5.23
C LEU A 256 -11.63 4.91 5.23
N HIS A 257 -10.87 3.83 5.36
CA HIS A 257 -11.34 2.45 5.36
C HIS A 257 -10.74 1.67 6.52
N SER A 258 -11.54 0.78 7.11
CA SER A 258 -11.05 -0.19 8.09
C SER A 258 -11.87 -1.47 8.02
N ASP A 259 -11.18 -2.60 8.14
CA ASP A 259 -11.79 -3.92 8.29
C ASP A 259 -10.96 -4.76 9.26
N GLY A 260 -11.57 -5.76 9.89
CA GLY A 260 -10.92 -6.63 10.88
C GLY A 260 -10.55 -7.98 10.30
N ALA A 261 -9.30 -8.41 10.46
CA ALA A 261 -8.82 -9.73 10.07
C ALA A 261 -8.22 -10.50 11.27
N PRO A 262 -8.48 -11.81 11.42
CA PRO A 262 -7.80 -12.62 12.43
C PRO A 262 -6.31 -12.78 12.07
N LEU A 263 -5.42 -12.56 13.03
CA LEU A 263 -3.97 -12.63 12.79
C LEU A 263 -3.46 -14.08 12.72
N VAL A 264 -3.85 -14.91 13.69
CA VAL A 264 -3.51 -16.34 13.76
C VAL A 264 -4.76 -17.09 14.20
N ARG A 265 -5.02 -18.26 13.63
CA ARG A 265 -6.18 -19.09 14.01
C ARG A 265 -6.21 -19.49 15.49
N SER A 266 -5.05 -19.59 16.13
CA SER A 266 -4.90 -20.08 17.51
C SER A 266 -4.82 -18.97 18.56
N THR A 267 -4.34 -17.78 18.20
CA THR A 267 -4.33 -16.62 19.11
C THR A 267 -5.61 -15.84 18.86
N LYS A 268 -6.36 -15.47 19.91
CA LYS A 268 -7.55 -14.61 19.77
C LYS A 268 -7.20 -13.16 19.35
N GLN A 269 -6.10 -12.95 18.62
CA GLN A 269 -5.63 -11.66 18.15
C GLN A 269 -6.17 -11.37 16.75
N SER A 270 -6.59 -10.13 16.56
CA SER A 270 -7.03 -9.56 15.29
C SER A 270 -6.15 -8.38 14.93
N ILE A 271 -5.89 -8.22 13.64
CA ILE A 271 -5.34 -6.99 13.07
C ILE A 271 -6.48 -6.22 12.41
N TRP A 272 -6.48 -4.91 12.62
CA TRP A 272 -7.37 -3.95 12.00
C TRP A 272 -6.51 -2.99 11.20
N PRO A 273 -6.32 -3.24 9.89
CA PRO A 273 -5.72 -2.26 9.00
C PRO A 273 -6.57 -0.99 8.95
N PHE A 274 -5.88 0.15 8.97
CA PHE A 274 -6.43 1.45 8.68
C PHE A 274 -5.79 1.96 7.40
N PHE A 275 -6.60 2.08 6.35
CA PHE A 275 -6.12 2.47 5.04
C PHE A 275 -7.00 3.55 4.45
N ALA A 276 -6.49 4.22 3.43
CA ALA A 276 -7.16 5.34 2.79
C ALA A 276 -6.98 5.32 1.29
N SER A 277 -7.95 5.92 0.61
CA SER A 277 -7.93 6.10 -0.84
C SER A 277 -8.02 7.59 -1.16
N ILE A 278 -7.29 8.03 -2.18
CA ILE A 278 -7.31 9.43 -2.64
C ILE A 278 -8.58 9.67 -3.45
N VAL A 279 -9.47 10.54 -2.97
CA VAL A 279 -10.73 10.89 -3.64
C VAL A 279 -10.46 11.47 -5.02
N GLU A 280 -9.38 12.20 -5.18
CA GLU A 280 -9.04 12.87 -6.41
C GLU A 280 -8.72 11.91 -7.57
N LEU A 281 -8.44 10.64 -7.28
CA LEU A 281 -8.27 9.61 -8.30
C LEU A 281 -9.62 9.07 -8.77
N PRO A 282 -9.81 8.82 -10.09
CA PRO A 282 -11.00 8.16 -10.61
C PRO A 282 -11.19 6.75 -10.00
N PRO A 283 -12.43 6.25 -9.80
CA PRO A 283 -12.69 5.03 -9.05
C PRO A 283 -11.84 3.80 -9.44
N PRO A 284 -11.66 3.46 -10.75
CA PRO A 284 -10.85 2.29 -11.13
C PRO A 284 -9.36 2.41 -10.73
N VAL A 285 -8.85 3.64 -10.68
CA VAL A 285 -7.46 3.95 -10.30
C VAL A 285 -7.34 4.07 -8.78
N ARG A 286 -8.34 4.68 -8.14
CA ARG A 286 -8.47 4.82 -6.69
C ARG A 286 -8.45 3.46 -5.99
N ASP A 287 -9.20 2.49 -6.52
CA ASP A 287 -9.36 1.16 -5.92
C ASP A 287 -8.20 0.20 -6.24
N TYR A 288 -7.26 0.61 -7.09
CA TYR A 288 -6.08 -0.18 -7.39
C TYR A 288 -5.18 -0.28 -6.16
N GLN A 289 -4.80 -1.50 -5.76
CA GLN A 289 -4.07 -1.76 -4.51
C GLN A 289 -2.80 -0.90 -4.36
N ALA A 290 -2.08 -0.61 -5.44
CA ALA A 290 -0.88 0.21 -5.39
C ALA A 290 -1.14 1.70 -5.09
N ASN A 291 -2.41 2.14 -5.17
CA ASN A 291 -2.88 3.49 -4.88
C ASN A 291 -3.65 3.57 -3.54
N ILE A 292 -3.68 2.49 -2.76
CA ILE A 292 -4.19 2.49 -1.40
C ILE A 292 -3.07 2.90 -0.45
N ILE A 293 -3.35 3.89 0.40
CA ILE A 293 -2.45 4.35 1.46
C ILE A 293 -2.73 3.49 2.69
N LEU A 294 -1.71 2.84 3.25
CA LEU A 294 -1.83 2.18 4.54
C LEU A 294 -1.38 3.16 5.63
N LEU A 295 -2.31 3.57 6.49
CA LEU A 295 -2.08 4.58 7.54
C LEU A 295 -1.47 3.91 8.78
N SER A 296 -2.13 2.86 9.28
CA SER A 296 -1.65 2.08 10.41
C SER A 296 -2.20 0.66 10.45
N LEU A 297 -1.61 -0.18 11.29
CA LEU A 297 -2.09 -1.51 11.62
C LEU A 297 -2.29 -1.62 13.13
N TRP A 298 -3.53 -1.86 13.56
CA TRP A 298 -3.84 -2.10 14.97
C TRP A 298 -3.95 -3.59 15.25
N SER A 299 -3.04 -4.11 16.06
CA SER A 299 -3.03 -5.50 16.49
C SER A 299 -3.45 -5.59 17.95
N SER A 300 -4.56 -6.30 18.22
CA SER A 300 -4.96 -6.57 19.60
C SER A 300 -5.91 -7.76 19.72
N LYS A 301 -6.18 -8.20 20.95
CA LYS A 301 -7.14 -9.28 21.23
C LYS A 301 -8.61 -8.85 21.06
N ARG A 302 -8.88 -7.55 21.09
CA ARG A 302 -10.24 -7.00 21.03
C ARG A 302 -10.40 -6.19 19.74
N LYS A 303 -11.64 -6.08 19.28
CA LYS A 303 -11.97 -5.08 18.27
C LYS A 303 -11.68 -3.69 18.85
N PRO A 304 -11.02 -2.79 18.10
CA PRO A 304 -10.80 -1.43 18.56
C PRO A 304 -12.11 -0.67 18.70
N ASP A 305 -12.17 0.21 19.68
CA ASP A 305 -13.19 1.27 19.69
C ASP A 305 -12.91 2.22 18.54
N VAL A 306 -13.95 2.60 17.78
CA VAL A 306 -13.77 3.39 16.55
C VAL A 306 -13.17 4.76 16.83
N ASN A 307 -13.58 5.42 17.92
CA ASN A 307 -13.09 6.76 18.23
C ASN A 307 -11.62 6.71 18.64
N VAL A 308 -11.26 5.74 19.49
CA VAL A 308 -9.86 5.55 19.89
C VAL A 308 -9.00 5.11 18.72
N PHE A 309 -9.54 4.26 17.84
CA PHE A 309 -8.84 3.85 16.63
C PHE A 309 -8.49 5.06 15.78
N LEU A 310 -9.46 5.91 15.46
CA LEU A 310 -9.23 7.12 14.67
C LEU A 310 -8.26 8.09 15.37
N GLU A 311 -8.42 8.33 16.67
CA GLU A 311 -7.57 9.25 17.43
C GLU A 311 -6.11 8.76 17.56
N LYS A 312 -5.90 7.44 17.70
CA LYS A 312 -4.57 6.86 17.95
C LYS A 312 -3.89 6.32 16.70
N SER A 313 -4.60 6.20 15.58
CA SER A 313 -4.05 5.68 14.31
C SER A 313 -3.71 6.76 13.29
N MET A 314 -4.18 8.00 13.48
CA MET A 314 -3.78 9.19 12.73
C MET A 314 -2.62 9.90 13.42
#